data_AF-A0A946IXE6-F1
#
_entry.id   AF-A0A946IXE6-F1
#
_cell.length_a   1.000
_cell.length_b   1.000
_cell.length_c   1.000
_cell.angle_alpha   90.00
_cell.angle_beta   90.00
_cell.angle_gamma   90.00
#
_symmetry.space_group_name_H-M   'P 1'
#
loop_
_entity.id
_entity.type
_entity.pdbx_description
1 polymer ?
#
loop_
_entity_poly.entity_id
_entity_poly.type
_entity_poly.pdbx_seq_one_letter_code
_entity_poly.pdbx_strand_id
1 'polypeptide(L)'
;MNYKPTKAKDVMCIPRRMHRSSAYQKLTKKSVTVLFDFLYRCQWQLSPAKAGRSKEWSIINNGELIFTYTEAKDRFGIAKSTFRNCIDQLVKFGFIDIAHAGGGMMKDFSKYSISERWREYGKNEFIEKYRQKDTRKLGFQTGDKWEKQTGRKRKTKSKVGITDDTKSSITNNTRDREMPVTPSIVHATLKTDPDYYIQKGLEVLEAMHLPSITNDTIL
;
A
#
# COMPACT_ATOMS: atom_id res chain seq x y z
N MET A 1 -24.91 43.59 -8.49
CA MET A 1 -23.69 42.84 -8.11
C MET A 1 -23.51 41.70 -9.10
N ASN A 2 -22.54 41.84 -10.01
CA ASN A 2 -22.29 40.87 -11.07
C ASN A 2 -21.41 39.73 -10.54
N TYR A 3 -22.00 38.55 -10.37
CA TYR A 3 -21.21 37.34 -10.09
C TYR A 3 -20.77 36.73 -11.42
N LYS A 4 -19.50 36.90 -11.79
CA LYS A 4 -18.84 36.11 -12.83
C LYS A 4 -17.96 35.06 -12.15
N PRO A 5 -18.39 33.79 -12.05
CA PRO A 5 -17.50 32.74 -11.61
C PRO A 5 -16.59 32.33 -12.77
N THR A 6 -15.36 32.82 -12.76
CA THR A 6 -14.28 32.31 -13.61
C THR A 6 -13.70 31.03 -12.99
N LYS A 7 -13.39 30.04 -13.85
CA LYS A 7 -12.56 28.81 -13.63
C LYS A 7 -13.29 27.53 -13.20
N ALA A 8 -13.81 26.80 -14.17
CA ALA A 8 -14.29 25.41 -14.04
C ALA A 8 -13.19 24.35 -13.70
N LYS A 9 -11.99 24.75 -13.26
CA LYS A 9 -10.80 23.87 -13.23
C LYS A 9 -10.50 23.21 -11.89
N ASP A 10 -11.21 23.53 -10.81
CA ASP A 10 -10.86 23.04 -9.47
C ASP A 10 -12.08 22.66 -8.63
N VAL A 11 -13.05 21.96 -9.24
CA VAL A 11 -14.24 21.47 -8.54
C VAL A 11 -14.19 19.94 -8.50
N MET A 12 -13.99 19.39 -7.32
CA MET A 12 -14.13 17.96 -7.04
C MET A 12 -15.54 17.69 -6.51
N CYS A 13 -16.37 16.98 -7.29
CA CYS A 13 -17.70 16.59 -6.84
C CYS A 13 -17.64 15.26 -6.08
N ILE A 14 -18.11 15.26 -4.83
CA ILE A 14 -18.26 14.05 -4.01
C ILE A 14 -19.74 13.92 -3.62
N PRO A 15 -20.39 12.77 -3.93
CA PRO A 15 -21.74 12.51 -3.46
C PRO A 15 -21.84 12.61 -1.93
N ARG A 16 -22.77 13.42 -1.43
CA ARG A 16 -22.91 13.72 0.01
C ARG A 16 -23.00 12.48 0.90
N ARG A 17 -23.61 11.40 0.41
CA ARG A 17 -23.83 10.16 1.16
C ARG A 17 -22.72 9.12 1.00
N MET A 18 -21.71 9.36 0.17
CA MET A 18 -20.66 8.38 -0.14
C MET A 18 -19.92 7.93 1.12
N HIS A 19 -19.49 8.87 1.97
CA HIS A 19 -18.70 8.57 3.18
C HIS A 19 -19.46 7.74 4.24
N ARG A 20 -20.79 7.78 4.25
CA ARG A 20 -21.64 7.00 5.18
C ARG A 20 -22.03 5.64 4.64
N SER A 21 -21.73 5.34 3.38
CA SER A 21 -22.10 4.06 2.78
C SER A 21 -21.28 2.92 3.39
N SER A 22 -21.92 1.76 3.51
CA SER A 22 -21.26 0.52 3.95
C SER A 22 -20.10 0.12 3.02
N ALA A 23 -20.22 0.40 1.71
CA ALA A 23 -19.15 0.22 0.74
C ALA A 23 -17.91 1.05 1.09
N TYR A 24 -18.10 2.34 1.40
CA TYR A 24 -17.01 3.26 1.70
C TYR A 24 -16.31 2.91 3.01
N GLN A 25 -17.08 2.56 4.04
CA GLN A 25 -16.53 2.19 5.35
C GLN A 25 -15.62 0.95 5.30
N LYS A 26 -15.81 0.07 4.31
CA LYS A 26 -14.94 -1.11 4.10
C LYS A 26 -13.66 -0.79 3.32
N LEU A 27 -13.48 0.43 2.80
CA LEU A 27 -12.28 0.80 2.05
C LEU A 27 -11.06 0.93 2.96
N THR A 28 -9.91 0.49 2.45
CA THR A 28 -8.63 0.73 3.10
C THR A 28 -8.25 2.21 2.94
N LYS A 29 -7.48 2.77 3.89
CA LYS A 29 -6.98 4.17 3.82
C LYS A 29 -6.35 4.51 2.46
N LYS A 30 -5.49 3.63 1.93
CA LYS A 30 -4.86 3.82 0.61
C LYS A 30 -5.86 3.78 -0.54
N SER A 31 -6.89 2.94 -0.45
CA SER A 31 -7.96 2.86 -1.45
C SER A 31 -8.83 4.12 -1.46
N VAL A 32 -9.06 4.74 -0.30
CA VAL A 32 -9.72 6.06 -0.21
C VAL A 32 -8.87 7.13 -0.90
N THR A 33 -7.55 7.15 -0.67
CA THR A 33 -6.65 8.08 -1.37
C THR A 33 -6.72 7.90 -2.89
N VAL A 34 -6.67 6.65 -3.36
CA VAL A 34 -6.77 6.33 -4.80
C VAL A 34 -8.14 6.73 -5.36
N LEU A 35 -9.23 6.51 -4.63
CA LEU A 35 -10.58 6.96 -5.02
C LEU A 35 -10.64 8.48 -5.17
N PHE A 36 -10.09 9.22 -4.22
CA PHE A 36 -10.06 10.68 -4.31
C PHE A 36 -9.21 11.18 -5.47
N ASP A 37 -8.11 10.52 -5.80
CA ASP A 37 -7.34 10.86 -7.01
C ASP A 37 -8.16 10.61 -8.29
N PHE A 38 -8.94 9.54 -8.37
CA PHE A 38 -9.87 9.35 -9.50
C PHE A 38 -10.92 10.46 -9.60
N LEU A 39 -11.53 10.84 -8.48
CA LEU A 39 -12.53 11.91 -8.45
C LEU A 39 -11.93 13.29 -8.77
N TYR A 40 -10.67 13.52 -8.42
CA TYR A 40 -9.92 14.71 -8.79
C TYR A 40 -9.66 14.79 -10.31
N ARG A 41 -9.45 13.64 -10.97
CA ARG A 41 -9.27 13.57 -12.44
C ARG A 41 -10.56 13.72 -13.23
N CYS A 42 -11.72 13.61 -12.58
CA CYS A 42 -13.00 13.76 -13.25
C CYS A 42 -13.21 15.18 -13.74
N GLN A 43 -13.56 15.32 -15.01
CA GLN A 43 -13.99 16.58 -15.59
C GLN A 43 -15.51 16.68 -15.49
N TRP A 44 -15.98 17.59 -14.65
CA TRP A 44 -17.39 17.76 -14.37
C TRP A 44 -18.01 18.81 -15.30
N GLN A 45 -19.14 18.47 -15.88
CA GLN A 45 -19.97 19.39 -16.64
C GLN A 45 -21.35 19.46 -16.02
N LEU A 46 -21.86 20.69 -15.92
CA LEU A 46 -23.25 20.90 -15.61
C LEU A 46 -24.07 20.69 -16.89
N SER A 47 -24.92 19.68 -16.89
CA SER A 47 -25.82 19.47 -18.02
C SER A 47 -26.75 20.68 -18.16
N PRO A 48 -26.99 21.15 -19.40
CA PRO A 48 -27.94 22.23 -19.62
C PRO A 48 -29.33 21.75 -19.19
N ALA A 49 -30.04 22.60 -18.44
CA ALA A 49 -31.41 22.32 -18.06
C ALA A 49 -32.25 22.22 -19.34
N LYS A 50 -32.70 21.02 -19.69
CA LYS A 50 -33.76 20.83 -20.69
C LYS A 50 -35.10 21.14 -20.02
N ALA A 51 -36.08 21.63 -20.78
CA ALA A 51 -37.41 21.93 -20.26
C ALA A 51 -37.95 20.75 -19.42
N GLY A 52 -38.27 21.01 -18.15
CA GLY A 52 -38.76 20.01 -17.20
C GLY A 52 -37.70 19.16 -16.48
N ARG A 53 -36.39 19.38 -16.68
CA ARG A 53 -35.32 18.68 -15.94
C ARG A 53 -34.38 19.64 -15.22
N SER A 54 -34.06 19.30 -13.98
CA SER A 54 -33.02 19.98 -13.19
C SER A 54 -31.65 19.78 -13.81
N LYS A 55 -30.76 20.76 -13.60
CA LYS A 55 -29.35 20.65 -13.96
C LYS A 55 -28.72 19.48 -13.20
N GLU A 56 -28.00 18.62 -13.89
CA GLU A 56 -27.31 17.46 -13.32
C GLU A 56 -25.83 17.53 -13.64
N TRP A 57 -24.99 17.12 -12.70
CA TRP A 57 -23.55 17.02 -12.93
C TRP A 57 -23.22 15.69 -13.59
N SER A 58 -22.60 15.74 -14.76
CA SER A 58 -22.07 14.56 -15.44
C SER A 58 -20.56 14.64 -15.59
N ILE A 59 -19.91 13.47 -15.66
CA ILE A 59 -18.47 13.36 -15.91
C ILE A 59 -18.26 13.26 -17.43
N ILE A 60 -17.54 14.21 -18.02
CA ILE A 60 -17.28 14.26 -19.47
C ILE A 60 -16.34 13.12 -19.87
N ASN A 61 -15.24 12.96 -19.13
CA ASN A 61 -14.17 12.01 -19.41
C ASN A 61 -14.39 10.65 -18.73
N ASN A 62 -15.66 10.25 -18.54
CA ASN A 62 -15.95 8.99 -17.87
C ASN A 62 -15.52 7.81 -18.75
N GLY A 63 -14.69 6.91 -18.21
CA GLY A 63 -14.11 5.80 -18.98
C GLY A 63 -12.77 6.14 -19.61
N GLU A 64 -12.30 7.38 -19.48
CA GLU A 64 -10.99 7.84 -19.97
C GLU A 64 -10.03 8.19 -18.83
N LEU A 65 -10.40 7.88 -17.59
CA LEU A 65 -9.54 8.17 -16.43
C LEU A 65 -8.32 7.26 -16.47
N ILE A 66 -7.13 7.86 -16.43
CA ILE A 66 -5.86 7.14 -16.41
C ILE A 66 -5.16 7.40 -15.09
N PHE A 67 -4.78 6.32 -14.41
CA PHE A 67 -3.93 6.35 -13.23
C PHE A 67 -2.91 5.22 -13.32
N THR A 68 -1.65 5.60 -13.59
CA THR A 68 -0.58 4.63 -13.85
C THR A 68 0.13 4.18 -12.57
N TYR A 69 0.74 2.99 -12.61
CA TYR A 69 1.55 2.47 -11.50
C TYR A 69 2.74 3.35 -11.14
N THR A 70 3.36 3.99 -12.14
CA THR A 70 4.48 4.92 -11.94
C THR A 70 3.99 6.15 -11.19
N GLU A 71 2.88 6.74 -11.63
CA GLU A 71 2.28 7.89 -10.96
C GLU A 71 1.87 7.58 -9.51
N ALA A 72 1.28 6.41 -9.27
CA ALA A 72 0.91 5.96 -7.92
C ALA A 72 2.14 5.82 -7.00
N LYS A 73 3.27 5.36 -7.54
CA LYS A 73 4.52 5.25 -6.80
C LYS A 73 5.13 6.62 -6.54
N ASP A 74 5.28 7.43 -7.58
CA ASP A 74 6.08 8.64 -7.55
C ASP A 74 5.37 9.78 -6.81
N ARG A 75 4.04 9.91 -6.96
CA ARG A 75 3.26 10.97 -6.29
C ARG A 75 2.75 10.57 -4.91
N PHE A 76 2.35 9.31 -4.74
CA PHE A 76 1.63 8.86 -3.54
C PHE A 76 2.43 7.86 -2.68
N GLY A 77 3.62 7.45 -3.12
CA GLY A 77 4.44 6.46 -2.42
C GLY A 77 3.75 5.09 -2.32
N ILE A 78 2.86 4.75 -3.25
CA ILE A 78 2.09 3.50 -3.21
C ILE A 78 2.84 2.43 -4.00
N ALA A 79 3.19 1.33 -3.32
CA ALA A 79 3.79 0.17 -3.97
C ALA A 79 2.84 -0.43 -5.02
N LYS A 80 3.40 -0.99 -6.11
CA LYS A 80 2.61 -1.51 -7.25
C LYS A 80 1.56 -2.56 -6.83
N SER A 81 1.93 -3.47 -5.94
CA SER A 81 1.03 -4.50 -5.40
C SER A 81 -0.11 -3.89 -4.59
N THR A 82 0.18 -2.90 -3.75
CA THR A 82 -0.81 -2.16 -2.97
C THR A 82 -1.75 -1.39 -3.89
N PHE A 83 -1.23 -0.69 -4.91
CA PHE A 83 -2.06 0.03 -5.86
C PHE A 83 -3.02 -0.90 -6.59
N ARG A 84 -2.51 -2.05 -7.07
CA ARG A 84 -3.36 -3.10 -7.66
C ARG A 84 -4.47 -3.54 -6.70
N ASN A 85 -4.14 -3.81 -5.44
CA ASN A 85 -5.13 -4.22 -4.44
C ASN A 85 -6.17 -3.12 -4.19
N CYS A 86 -5.76 -1.84 -4.21
CA CYS A 86 -6.68 -0.71 -4.13
C CYS A 86 -7.65 -0.69 -5.30
N ILE A 87 -7.16 -0.85 -6.54
CA ILE A 87 -8.02 -0.95 -7.73
C ILE A 87 -8.98 -2.15 -7.63
N ASP A 88 -8.46 -3.33 -7.28
CA ASP A 88 -9.27 -4.54 -7.12
C ASP A 88 -10.38 -4.30 -6.05
N GLN A 89 -10.08 -3.60 -4.94
CA GLN A 89 -11.06 -3.23 -3.91
C GLN A 89 -12.10 -2.21 -4.38
N LEU A 90 -11.69 -1.18 -5.13
CA LEU A 90 -12.60 -0.14 -5.64
C LEU A 90 -13.56 -0.70 -6.70
N VAL A 91 -13.08 -1.60 -7.56
CA VAL A 91 -13.93 -2.31 -8.56
C VAL A 91 -14.92 -3.22 -7.85
N LYS A 92 -14.44 -3.97 -6.84
CA LYS A 92 -15.26 -4.89 -6.03
C LYS A 92 -16.43 -4.18 -5.37
N PHE A 93 -16.17 -3.05 -4.70
CA PHE A 93 -17.22 -2.29 -4.00
C PHE A 93 -18.02 -1.34 -4.90
N GLY A 94 -17.72 -1.28 -6.19
CA GLY A 94 -18.54 -0.55 -7.15
C GLY A 94 -18.30 0.96 -7.20
N PHE A 95 -17.11 1.42 -6.80
CA PHE A 95 -16.72 2.84 -6.95
C PHE A 95 -16.18 3.15 -8.34
N ILE A 96 -15.47 2.20 -8.94
CA ILE A 96 -14.91 2.33 -10.28
C ILE A 96 -15.24 1.10 -11.13
N ASP A 97 -15.23 1.29 -12.44
CA ASP A 97 -15.29 0.22 -13.43
C ASP A 97 -14.07 0.33 -14.35
N ILE A 98 -13.62 -0.81 -14.87
CA ILE A 98 -12.51 -0.85 -15.84
C ILE A 98 -13.14 -0.73 -17.22
N ALA A 99 -12.98 0.43 -17.85
CA ALA A 99 -13.50 0.71 -19.18
C ALA A 99 -12.62 0.08 -20.26
N HIS A 100 -11.30 0.13 -20.06
CA HIS A 100 -10.32 -0.49 -20.96
C HIS A 100 -9.19 -1.13 -20.15
N ALA A 101 -8.94 -2.42 -20.40
CA ALA A 101 -7.84 -3.14 -19.81
C ALA A 101 -6.59 -3.00 -20.70
N GLY A 102 -5.72 -2.07 -20.35
CA GLY A 102 -4.48 -1.83 -21.08
C GLY A 102 -3.53 -3.04 -21.07
N GLY A 103 -2.80 -3.23 -22.16
CA GLY A 103 -1.78 -4.26 -22.32
C GLY A 103 -0.36 -3.79 -22.00
N GLY A 104 0.56 -4.74 -21.83
CA GLY A 104 1.99 -4.44 -21.65
C GLY A 104 2.73 -3.98 -22.91
N MET A 105 2.06 -3.91 -24.05
CA MET A 105 2.64 -3.55 -25.34
C MET A 105 2.15 -2.16 -25.75
N MET A 106 3.05 -1.32 -26.25
CA MET A 106 2.73 -0.11 -27.02
C MET A 106 1.90 0.97 -26.28
N LYS A 107 2.45 1.53 -25.16
CA LYS A 107 1.86 2.67 -24.41
C LYS A 107 0.35 2.54 -24.12
N ASP A 108 -0.16 1.32 -24.01
CA ASP A 108 -1.56 1.04 -23.77
C ASP A 108 -1.86 1.08 -22.27
N PHE A 109 -2.57 2.12 -21.82
CA PHE A 109 -2.88 2.32 -20.42
C PHE A 109 -4.27 1.81 -20.07
N SER A 110 -4.41 1.30 -18.84
CA SER A 110 -5.74 0.99 -18.31
C SER A 110 -6.55 2.26 -18.14
N LYS A 111 -7.79 2.24 -18.62
CA LYS A 111 -8.75 3.35 -18.46
C LYS A 111 -9.89 2.93 -17.56
N TYR A 112 -10.34 3.88 -16.75
CA TYR A 112 -11.33 3.66 -15.70
C TYR A 112 -12.50 4.62 -15.84
N SER A 113 -13.66 4.19 -15.36
CA SER A 113 -14.86 5.01 -15.19
C SER A 113 -15.29 5.05 -13.72
N ILE A 114 -15.92 6.14 -13.30
CA ILE A 114 -16.62 6.21 -12.02
C ILE A 114 -17.93 5.45 -12.13
N SER A 115 -18.24 4.68 -11.09
CA SER A 115 -19.42 3.84 -11.01
C SER A 115 -20.27 4.26 -9.82
N GLU A 116 -21.59 4.12 -9.95
CA GLU A 116 -22.54 4.37 -8.86
C GLU A 116 -23.02 3.09 -8.16
N ARG A 117 -22.49 1.91 -8.56
CA ARG A 117 -22.86 0.59 -8.03
C ARG A 117 -22.71 0.49 -6.52
N TRP A 118 -21.78 1.25 -5.93
CA TRP A 118 -21.61 1.31 -4.47
C TRP A 118 -22.88 1.73 -3.71
N ARG A 119 -23.83 2.42 -4.35
CA ARG A 119 -25.12 2.80 -3.74
C ARG A 119 -26.00 1.60 -3.41
N GLU A 120 -25.85 0.51 -4.16
CA GLU A 120 -26.60 -0.73 -3.99
C GLU A 120 -25.85 -1.75 -3.14
N TYR A 121 -24.62 -1.44 -2.73
CA TYR A 121 -23.77 -2.35 -1.96
C TYR A 121 -24.45 -2.81 -0.66
N GLY A 122 -24.57 -4.13 -0.50
CA GLY A 122 -25.26 -4.76 0.63
C GLY A 122 -26.75 -5.03 0.39
N LYS A 123 -27.29 -4.65 -0.77
CA LYS A 123 -28.61 -5.12 -1.24
C LYS A 123 -28.45 -6.38 -2.09
N ASN A 124 -29.54 -7.13 -2.22
CA ASN A 124 -29.58 -8.35 -3.04
C ASN A 124 -29.30 -8.08 -4.53
N GLU A 125 -29.53 -6.85 -4.99
CA GLU A 125 -29.33 -6.42 -6.39
C GLU A 125 -27.87 -6.04 -6.70
N PHE A 126 -26.97 -6.04 -5.71
CA PHE A 126 -25.61 -5.60 -5.91
C PHE A 126 -24.82 -6.55 -6.83
N ILE A 127 -24.44 -6.05 -8.01
CA ILE A 127 -23.60 -6.78 -8.94
C ILE A 127 -22.13 -6.51 -8.61
N GLU A 128 -21.50 -7.50 -7.97
CA GLU A 128 -20.06 -7.49 -7.72
C GLU A 128 -19.28 -7.70 -9.02
N LYS A 129 -18.22 -6.91 -9.22
CA LYS A 129 -17.34 -7.04 -10.38
C LYS A 129 -15.91 -7.25 -9.94
N TYR A 130 -15.17 -7.90 -10.81
CA TYR A 130 -13.77 -8.21 -10.61
C TYR A 130 -12.99 -7.83 -11.86
N ARG A 131 -11.72 -7.48 -11.67
CA ARG A 131 -10.80 -7.27 -12.78
C ARG A 131 -10.62 -8.58 -13.54
N GLN A 132 -10.80 -8.53 -14.85
CA GLN A 132 -10.58 -9.68 -15.72
C GLN A 132 -9.11 -10.12 -15.65
N LYS A 133 -8.90 -11.43 -15.49
CA LYS A 133 -7.56 -12.00 -15.49
C LYS A 133 -7.04 -12.01 -16.93
N ASP A 134 -5.77 -11.66 -17.12
CA ASP A 134 -5.16 -11.78 -18.44
C ASP A 134 -5.04 -13.27 -18.82
N THR A 135 -5.79 -13.66 -19.85
CA THR A 135 -5.85 -15.04 -20.37
C THR A 135 -4.93 -15.26 -21.55
N ARG A 136 -4.17 -14.25 -22.00
CA ARG A 136 -3.29 -14.33 -23.19
C ARG A 136 -2.11 -15.29 -23.02
N LYS A 137 -1.97 -15.96 -21.87
CA LYS A 137 -0.90 -16.94 -21.55
C LYS A 137 0.50 -16.39 -21.88
N LEU A 138 0.70 -15.09 -21.62
CA LEU A 138 1.99 -14.42 -21.81
C LEU A 138 2.97 -14.87 -20.71
N GLY A 139 4.22 -15.12 -21.09
CA GLY A 139 5.30 -15.54 -20.18
C GLY A 139 5.59 -17.05 -20.17
N PHE A 140 6.39 -17.49 -19.19
CA PHE A 140 6.77 -18.89 -19.04
C PHE A 140 5.56 -19.73 -18.61
N GLN A 141 5.08 -20.57 -19.53
CA GLN A 141 3.96 -21.47 -19.25
C GLN A 141 4.35 -22.48 -18.15
N THR A 142 3.52 -22.59 -17.12
CA THR A 142 3.68 -23.59 -16.06
C THR A 142 3.27 -24.98 -16.57
N GLY A 143 4.03 -26.02 -16.21
CA GLY A 143 3.69 -27.43 -16.50
C GLY A 143 4.27 -27.99 -17.80
N ASP A 144 3.69 -29.12 -18.25
CA ASP A 144 4.19 -30.00 -19.33
C ASP A 144 4.27 -29.32 -20.70
N LYS A 145 3.45 -28.28 -20.92
CA LYS A 145 3.40 -27.57 -22.20
C LYS A 145 4.72 -26.87 -22.53
N TRP A 146 5.41 -26.33 -21.52
CA TRP A 146 6.72 -25.72 -21.71
C TRP A 146 7.80 -26.75 -22.07
N GLU A 147 7.78 -27.93 -21.44
CA GLU A 147 8.73 -29.00 -21.76
C GLU A 147 8.50 -29.54 -23.17
N LYS A 148 7.23 -29.70 -23.57
CA LYS A 148 6.86 -30.08 -24.95
C LYS A 148 7.29 -29.02 -25.97
N GLN A 149 7.18 -27.74 -25.64
CA GLN A 149 7.50 -26.64 -26.55
C GLN A 149 9.01 -26.35 -26.64
N THR A 150 9.76 -26.48 -25.54
CA THR A 150 11.21 -26.20 -25.52
C THR A 150 12.07 -27.44 -25.75
N GLY A 151 11.48 -28.64 -25.69
CA GLY A 151 12.21 -29.91 -25.70
C GLY A 151 13.08 -30.14 -24.46
N ARG A 152 13.10 -29.20 -23.51
CA ARG A 152 13.93 -29.25 -22.31
C ARG A 152 13.10 -29.77 -21.15
N LYS A 153 13.58 -30.83 -20.51
CA LYS A 153 13.04 -31.28 -19.22
C LYS A 153 13.46 -30.28 -18.14
N ARG A 154 12.53 -29.83 -17.31
CA ARG A 154 12.91 -29.07 -16.12
C ARG A 154 13.68 -30.01 -15.20
N LYS A 155 14.74 -29.51 -14.56
CA LYS A 155 15.38 -30.27 -13.47
C LYS A 155 14.32 -30.51 -12.40
N THR A 156 13.96 -31.78 -12.17
CA THR A 156 13.19 -32.21 -11.02
C THR A 156 13.94 -31.67 -9.80
N LYS A 157 13.29 -30.86 -8.96
CA LYS A 157 13.92 -30.41 -7.72
C LYS A 157 14.15 -31.63 -6.83
N SER A 158 15.34 -32.22 -6.86
CA SER A 158 15.81 -33.02 -5.74
C SER A 158 16.48 -32.09 -4.75
N LYS A 159 15.69 -31.62 -3.78
CA LYS A 159 16.20 -31.48 -2.42
C LYS A 159 15.05 -31.79 -1.49
N VAL A 160 14.87 -33.09 -1.26
CA VAL A 160 14.37 -33.58 0.01
C VAL A 160 15.25 -32.89 1.05
N GLY A 161 14.64 -32.07 1.90
CA GLY A 161 15.36 -31.53 3.07
C GLY A 161 15.96 -32.72 3.80
N ILE A 162 17.21 -32.61 4.21
CA ILE A 162 17.84 -33.59 5.09
C ILE A 162 16.85 -33.85 6.23
N THR A 163 16.33 -35.07 6.33
CA THR A 163 15.61 -35.52 7.51
C THR A 163 16.64 -35.60 8.63
N ASP A 164 16.33 -35.01 9.78
CA ASP A 164 17.21 -34.90 10.95
C ASP A 164 17.43 -36.25 11.67
N ASP A 165 17.85 -37.28 10.95
CA ASP A 165 18.06 -38.64 11.48
C ASP A 165 19.52 -39.08 11.39
N THR A 166 20.46 -38.17 11.64
CA THR A 166 21.86 -38.57 11.91
C THR A 166 22.28 -38.02 13.27
N LYS A 167 22.04 -38.83 14.30
CA LYS A 167 22.75 -38.74 15.58
C LYS A 167 24.24 -38.89 15.30
N SER A 168 25.00 -37.80 15.26
CA SER A 168 26.46 -37.83 15.32
C SER A 168 26.91 -37.72 16.77
N SER A 169 27.45 -38.80 17.30
CA SER A 169 28.27 -38.80 18.50
C SER A 169 29.51 -37.96 18.23
N ILE A 170 29.64 -36.84 18.96
CA ILE A 170 30.86 -36.02 18.95
C ILE A 170 31.91 -36.79 19.75
N THR A 171 32.85 -37.43 19.06
CA THR A 171 34.12 -37.84 19.65
C THR A 171 35.20 -36.91 19.11
N ASN A 172 35.74 -36.13 20.05
CA ASN A 172 36.83 -35.16 19.98
C ASN A 172 37.85 -35.33 18.84
N ASN A 173 38.16 -34.23 18.16
CA ASN A 173 39.51 -33.99 17.67
C ASN A 173 39.80 -32.48 17.59
N THR A 174 40.57 -32.03 18.57
CA THR A 174 41.20 -30.72 18.70
C THR A 174 42.03 -30.37 17.46
N ARG A 175 41.75 -29.23 16.84
CA ARG A 175 42.76 -28.46 16.09
C ARG A 175 42.50 -26.98 16.31
N ASP A 176 43.42 -26.36 17.04
CA ASP A 176 43.47 -24.93 17.34
C ASP A 176 43.50 -24.11 16.07
N ARG A 177 42.46 -23.30 15.87
CA ARG A 177 42.51 -22.10 15.06
C ARG A 177 41.76 -21.02 15.81
N GLU A 178 42.49 -20.16 16.49
CA GLU A 178 41.96 -18.91 17.01
C GLU A 178 41.49 -18.05 15.85
N MET A 179 40.17 -17.88 15.74
CA MET A 179 39.58 -16.76 15.02
C MET A 179 39.00 -15.81 16.07
N PRO A 180 39.27 -14.49 16.01
CA PRO A 180 38.69 -13.55 16.94
C PRO A 180 37.17 -13.55 16.76
N VAL A 181 36.46 -14.07 17.77
CA VAL A 181 35.01 -14.03 17.84
C VAL A 181 34.61 -12.61 18.16
N THR A 182 34.11 -11.89 17.17
CA THR A 182 33.28 -10.71 17.42
C THR A 182 31.99 -11.20 18.10
N PRO A 183 31.64 -10.75 19.32
CA PRO A 183 30.42 -11.19 19.96
C PRO A 183 29.20 -10.70 19.17
N SER A 184 28.44 -11.67 18.67
CA SER A 184 27.10 -11.51 18.14
C SER A 184 26.18 -10.93 19.22
N ILE A 185 25.35 -9.95 18.84
CA ILE A 185 24.45 -9.15 19.70
C ILE A 185 23.41 -10.01 20.46
N VAL A 186 23.28 -11.30 20.14
CA VAL A 186 22.16 -12.14 20.59
C VAL A 186 22.32 -12.66 22.03
N HIS A 187 23.49 -12.54 22.66
CA HIS A 187 23.74 -13.05 24.02
C HIS A 187 24.22 -11.99 25.03
N ALA A 188 23.75 -10.75 24.93
CA ALA A 188 23.96 -9.77 26.01
C ALA A 188 22.95 -10.02 27.13
N THR A 189 23.21 -11.00 28.01
CA THR A 189 22.59 -11.04 29.34
C THR A 189 23.22 -9.94 30.18
N LEU A 190 22.79 -8.70 29.96
CA LEU A 190 23.09 -7.60 30.87
C LEU A 190 22.40 -7.94 32.19
N LYS A 191 23.17 -8.46 33.16
CA LYS A 191 22.83 -8.33 34.57
C LYS A 191 22.91 -6.84 34.88
N THR A 192 21.87 -6.10 34.50
CA THR A 192 21.67 -4.74 34.96
C THR A 192 21.49 -4.84 36.46
N ASP A 193 22.50 -4.38 37.19
CA ASP A 193 22.42 -4.12 38.61
C ASP A 193 21.14 -3.28 38.85
N PRO A 194 20.16 -3.78 39.63
CA PRO A 194 18.90 -3.07 39.89
C PRO A 194 19.13 -1.64 40.40
N ASP A 195 20.27 -1.40 41.05
CA ASP A 195 20.58 -0.15 41.72
C ASP A 195 21.20 0.90 40.79
N TYR A 196 21.49 0.55 39.52
CA TYR A 196 22.10 1.46 38.54
C TYR A 196 21.29 2.74 38.34
N TYR A 197 19.96 2.63 38.21
CA TYR A 197 19.09 3.79 38.01
C TYR A 197 18.92 4.61 39.30
N ILE A 198 19.06 3.99 40.48
CA ILE A 198 18.98 4.66 41.77
C ILE A 198 20.24 5.52 41.99
N GLN A 199 21.42 4.95 41.75
CA GLN A 199 22.68 5.70 41.82
C GLN A 199 22.73 6.84 40.82
N LYS A 200 22.31 6.60 39.56
CA LYS A 200 22.30 7.68 38.56
C LYS A 200 21.32 8.80 38.89
N GLY A 201 20.19 8.48 39.53
CA GLY A 201 19.24 9.48 40.01
C GLY A 201 19.81 10.37 41.11
N LEU A 202 20.55 9.78 42.06
CA LEU A 202 21.20 10.51 43.15
C LEU A 202 22.28 11.48 42.64
N GLU A 203 23.12 11.04 41.71
CA GLU A 203 24.16 11.89 41.09
C GLU A 203 23.57 13.13 40.41
N VAL A 204 22.43 12.98 39.73
CA VAL A 204 21.75 14.10 39.07
C VAL A 204 21.17 15.08 40.09
N LEU A 205 20.62 14.58 41.21
CA LEU A 205 20.09 15.42 42.29
C LEU A 205 21.19 16.20 43.02
N GLU A 206 22.35 15.58 43.21
CA GLU A 206 23.54 16.23 43.80
C GLU A 206 24.10 17.32 42.88
N ALA A 207 24.17 17.06 41.57
CA ALA A 207 24.59 18.06 40.58
C ALA A 207 23.62 19.26 40.47
N MET A 208 22.33 19.06 40.79
CA MET A 208 21.33 20.13 40.78
C MET A 208 21.40 21.02 42.05
N HIS A 209 22.00 20.54 43.13
CA HIS A 209 22.18 21.30 44.37
C HIS A 209 23.65 21.68 44.56
N LEU A 210 24.21 22.48 43.65
CA LEU A 210 25.37 23.29 44.04
C LEU A 210 24.86 24.48 44.87
N PRO A 211 25.26 24.63 46.13
CA PRO A 211 24.95 25.83 46.89
C PRO A 211 25.82 26.97 46.35
N SER A 212 25.16 28.02 45.86
CA SER A 212 25.79 29.32 45.64
C SER A 212 26.16 29.91 47.00
N ILE A 213 27.34 29.56 47.51
CA ILE A 213 27.90 30.21 48.69
C ILE A 213 28.97 31.19 48.19
N THR A 214 28.50 32.38 47.86
CA THR A 214 29.27 33.61 48.02
C THR A 214 29.75 33.69 49.47
N ASN A 215 31.04 33.87 49.72
CA ASN A 215 31.53 34.52 50.93
C ASN A 215 32.87 35.21 50.62
N ASP A 216 32.80 36.53 50.52
CA ASP A 216 33.89 37.45 50.81
C ASP A 216 34.44 37.20 52.22
N THR A 217 35.75 37.42 52.44
CA THR A 217 36.34 38.23 53.54
C THR A 217 37.88 38.10 53.56
N ILE A 218 38.56 39.19 53.18
CA ILE A 218 39.68 39.90 53.84
C ILE A 218 40.65 39.09 54.72
N LEU A 219 41.94 39.10 54.33
CA LEU A 219 43.06 39.80 55.02
C LEU A 219 44.23 40.02 54.04
#